data_AF-A0A161K035-F1
#
_entry.id   AF-A0A161K035-F1
#
_cell.length_a   1.000
_cell.length_b   1.000
_cell.length_c   1.000
_cell.angle_alpha   90.00
_cell.angle_beta   90.00
_cell.angle_gamma   90.00
#
_symmetry.space_group_name_H-M   'P 1'
#
loop_
_entity.id
_entity.type
_entity.pdbx_description
1 polymer ?
#
loop_
_entity_poly.entity_id
_entity_poly.type
_entity_poly.pdbx_seq_one_letter_code
_entity_poly.pdbx_strand_id
1 'polypeptide(L)'
;MKALLLSALLTLSAFSGTAQAHGDHGMLDERGAMGLAARVVQKMTIRDYGFTAGQLDSSWQSISKDQVVLKESGPGFYVVEITKVGSEEKVYVKVLENGDISDVSKVYPF
;
A
#
# COMPACT_ATOMS: atom_id res chain seq x y z
N MET A 1 -13.51 22.41 -46.72
CA MET A 1 -14.01 21.95 -45.41
C MET A 1 -13.44 20.60 -44.98
N LYS A 2 -13.37 19.58 -45.86
CA LYS A 2 -12.78 18.26 -45.53
C LYS A 2 -11.30 18.32 -45.10
N ALA A 3 -10.48 19.12 -45.79
CA ALA A 3 -9.06 19.28 -45.46
C ALA A 3 -8.83 19.93 -44.08
N LEU A 4 -9.70 20.86 -43.67
CA LEU A 4 -9.62 21.52 -42.35
C LEU A 4 -9.95 20.57 -41.19
N LEU A 5 -10.91 19.66 -41.41
CA LEU A 5 -11.26 18.61 -40.45
C LEU A 5 -10.11 17.61 -40.25
N LEU A 6 -9.44 17.20 -41.34
CA LEU A 6 -8.27 16.32 -41.24
C LEU A 6 -7.09 16.99 -40.52
N SER A 7 -6.83 18.27 -40.79
CA SER A 7 -5.76 18.99 -40.09
C SER A 7 -6.05 19.17 -38.60
N ALA A 8 -7.31 19.44 -38.23
CA ALA A 8 -7.71 19.55 -36.82
C ALA A 8 -7.56 18.22 -36.06
N LEU A 9 -7.86 17.09 -36.73
CA LEU A 9 -7.74 15.77 -36.14
C LEU A 9 -6.29 15.35 -35.91
N LEU A 10 -5.37 15.71 -36.82
CA LEU A 10 -3.93 15.44 -36.66
C LEU A 10 -3.29 16.28 -35.56
N THR A 11 -3.76 17.51 -35.34
CA THR A 11 -3.23 18.36 -34.26
C THR A 11 -3.68 17.90 -32.87
N LEU A 12 -4.84 17.25 -32.77
CA LEU A 12 -5.38 16.79 -31.48
C LEU A 12 -4.62 15.58 -30.92
N SER A 13 -4.15 14.69 -31.79
CA SER A 13 -3.35 13.51 -31.39
C SER A 13 -1.93 13.85 -30.96
N ALA A 14 -1.38 14.99 -31.42
CA ALA A 14 -0.05 15.46 -31.01
C ALA A 14 0.01 15.96 -29.54
N PHE A 15 -1.13 16.23 -28.91
CA PHE A 15 -1.21 16.62 -27.49
C PHE A 15 -1.47 15.46 -26.53
N SER A 16 -1.41 14.22 -27.03
CA SER A 16 -1.52 13.02 -26.19
C SER A 16 -0.19 12.80 -25.46
N GLY A 17 0.08 13.62 -24.44
CA GLY A 17 1.22 13.42 -23.55
C GLY A 17 1.12 12.05 -22.91
N THR A 18 2.11 11.20 -23.10
CA THR A 18 2.24 9.98 -22.32
C THR A 18 2.38 10.41 -20.86
N ALA A 19 1.40 10.06 -20.03
CA ALA A 19 1.56 10.16 -18.59
C ALA A 19 2.63 9.15 -18.18
N GLN A 20 3.89 9.60 -18.20
CA GLN A 20 5.02 8.81 -17.71
C GLN A 20 4.92 8.81 -16.19
N ALA A 21 4.35 7.74 -15.63
CA ALA A 21 4.53 7.45 -14.22
C ALA A 21 6.04 7.35 -13.97
N HIS A 22 6.59 8.29 -13.20
CA HIS A 22 7.99 8.26 -12.81
C HIS A 22 8.19 7.25 -11.68
N GLY A 23 9.28 6.47 -11.82
CA GLY A 23 9.92 5.78 -10.72
C GLY A 23 9.76 4.27 -10.75
N ASP A 24 10.76 3.58 -11.33
CA ASP A 24 11.19 2.31 -10.75
C ASP A 24 11.73 2.63 -9.35
N HIS A 25 10.82 2.75 -8.39
CA HIS A 25 11.17 2.69 -6.98
C HIS A 25 11.50 1.22 -6.77
N GLY A 26 12.80 0.90 -6.82
CA GLY A 26 13.27 -0.48 -6.72
C GLY A 26 12.55 -1.26 -5.61
N MET A 27 12.46 -2.57 -5.80
CA MET A 27 11.68 -3.47 -4.95
C MET A 27 11.90 -3.17 -3.47
N LEU A 28 10.79 -3.07 -2.77
CA LEU A 28 10.73 -2.72 -1.36
C LEU A 28 11.45 -3.80 -0.56
N ASP A 29 12.40 -3.42 0.30
CA ASP A 29 13.08 -4.35 1.19
C ASP A 29 12.26 -4.62 2.46
N GLU A 30 12.70 -5.58 3.29
CA GLU A 30 12.02 -5.96 4.54
C GLU A 30 11.76 -4.75 5.47
N ARG A 31 12.72 -3.83 5.58
CA ARG A 31 12.61 -2.65 6.43
C ARG A 31 11.59 -1.66 5.86
N GLY A 32 11.60 -1.49 4.55
CA GLY A 32 10.57 -0.77 3.81
C GLY A 32 9.19 -1.35 4.07
N ALA A 33 9.06 -2.68 4.06
CA ALA A 33 7.78 -3.38 4.25
C ALA A 33 7.23 -3.14 5.64
N MET A 34 8.07 -3.29 6.66
CA MET A 34 7.72 -2.99 8.04
C MET A 34 7.28 -1.53 8.23
N GLY A 35 8.03 -0.59 7.65
CA GLY A 35 7.70 0.84 7.73
C GLY A 35 6.40 1.20 7.00
N LEU A 36 6.15 0.57 5.85
CA LEU A 36 4.92 0.77 5.09
C LEU A 36 3.71 0.17 5.81
N ALA A 37 3.82 -1.05 6.33
CA ALA A 37 2.79 -1.72 7.10
C ALA A 37 2.34 -0.88 8.31
N ALA A 38 3.29 -0.32 9.07
CA ALA A 38 2.97 0.55 10.20
C ALA A 38 2.17 1.79 9.76
N ARG A 39 2.57 2.45 8.66
CA ARG A 39 1.85 3.62 8.13
C ARG A 39 0.44 3.26 7.65
N VAL A 40 0.26 2.08 7.07
CA VAL A 40 -1.05 1.59 6.61
C VAL A 40 -1.98 1.38 7.80
N VAL A 41 -1.51 0.68 8.84
CA VAL A 41 -2.29 0.49 10.09
C VAL A 41 -2.67 1.82 10.73
N GLN A 42 -1.75 2.80 10.78
CA GLN A 42 -2.06 4.16 11.24
C GLN A 42 -3.15 4.81 10.40
N LYS A 43 -3.08 4.71 9.08
CA LYS A 43 -4.10 5.27 8.18
C LYS A 43 -5.46 4.59 8.35
N MET A 44 -5.48 3.30 8.68
CA MET A 44 -6.70 2.55 8.97
C MET A 44 -7.39 3.03 10.25
N THR A 45 -6.76 3.87 11.08
CA THR A 45 -7.47 4.55 12.19
C THR A 45 -8.40 5.67 11.72
N ILE A 46 -8.14 6.22 10.53
CA ILE A 46 -8.87 7.38 10.01
C ILE A 46 -10.06 6.96 9.14
N ARG A 47 -9.92 5.86 8.39
CA ARG A 47 -10.98 5.33 7.54
C ARG A 47 -10.79 3.84 7.26
N ASP A 48 -11.87 3.19 6.87
CA ASP A 48 -11.85 1.86 6.29
C ASP A 48 -11.27 1.89 4.87
N TYR A 49 -10.41 0.91 4.56
CA TYR A 49 -9.82 0.71 3.24
C TYR A 49 -10.38 -0.52 2.51
N GLY A 50 -11.34 -1.23 3.11
CA GLY A 50 -11.98 -2.41 2.53
C GLY A 50 -11.23 -3.72 2.78
N PHE A 51 -10.22 -3.73 3.66
CA PHE A 51 -9.51 -4.94 4.07
C PHE A 51 -10.30 -5.71 5.13
N THR A 52 -9.96 -6.99 5.31
CA THR A 52 -10.62 -7.88 6.27
C THR A 52 -10.61 -7.35 7.70
N ALA A 53 -9.56 -6.62 8.10
CA ALA A 53 -9.45 -6.00 9.42
C ALA A 53 -10.39 -4.81 9.65
N GLY A 54 -10.97 -4.22 8.58
CA GLY A 54 -11.82 -3.04 8.62
C GLY A 54 -11.09 -1.76 9.10
N GLN A 55 -11.87 -0.74 9.46
CA GLN A 55 -11.33 0.43 10.17
C GLN A 55 -10.84 0.03 11.57
N LEU A 56 -9.65 0.50 11.95
CA LEU A 56 -9.09 0.32 13.28
C LEU A 56 -9.45 1.51 14.18
N ASP A 57 -9.51 1.27 15.49
CA ASP A 57 -9.77 2.35 16.44
C ASP A 57 -8.52 3.22 16.69
N SER A 58 -8.70 4.40 17.30
CA SER A 58 -7.62 5.38 17.50
C SER A 58 -6.44 4.88 18.34
N SER A 59 -6.60 3.81 19.12
CA SER A 59 -5.49 3.22 19.88
C SER A 59 -4.39 2.61 19.01
N TRP A 60 -4.65 2.37 17.71
CA TRP A 60 -3.67 1.90 16.73
C TRP A 60 -2.85 3.02 16.08
N GLN A 61 -3.07 4.29 16.47
CA GLN A 61 -2.44 5.44 15.80
C GLN A 61 -0.95 5.59 16.14
N SER A 62 -0.54 5.15 17.34
CA SER A 62 0.85 5.18 17.79
C SER A 62 1.45 3.78 17.67
N ILE A 63 2.41 3.63 16.76
CA ILE A 63 3.12 2.37 16.53
C ILE A 63 4.62 2.65 16.61
N SER A 64 5.29 2.06 17.59
CA SER A 64 6.74 2.08 17.75
C SER A 64 7.39 0.90 17.01
N LYS A 65 8.71 0.98 16.81
CA LYS A 65 9.46 -0.01 16.01
C LYS A 65 9.42 -1.42 16.59
N ASP A 66 9.40 -1.54 17.92
CA ASP A 66 9.33 -2.80 18.67
C ASP A 66 7.98 -3.51 18.52
N GLN A 67 6.94 -2.80 18.09
CA GLN A 67 5.62 -3.36 17.82
C GLN A 67 5.52 -4.00 16.42
N VAL A 68 6.50 -3.79 15.55
CA VAL A 68 6.47 -4.19 14.13
C VAL A 68 7.48 -5.31 13.91
N VAL A 69 7.01 -6.47 13.45
CA VAL A 69 7.84 -7.67 13.26
C VAL A 69 7.58 -8.26 11.88
N LEU A 70 8.65 -8.59 11.15
CA LEU A 70 8.53 -9.39 9.93
C LEU A 70 8.10 -10.82 10.32
N LYS A 71 6.91 -11.24 9.91
CA LYS A 71 6.34 -12.55 10.23
C LYS A 71 6.72 -13.61 9.20
N GLU A 72 6.70 -13.23 7.93
CA GLU A 72 6.99 -14.09 6.78
C GLU A 72 7.54 -13.24 5.63
N SER A 73 8.45 -13.83 4.85
CA SER A 73 8.92 -13.28 3.57
C SER A 73 8.86 -14.37 2.52
N GLY A 74 8.34 -14.05 1.35
CA GLY A 74 8.27 -14.96 0.20
C GLY A 74 8.56 -14.22 -1.09
N PRO A 75 8.67 -14.94 -2.23
CA PRO A 75 8.84 -14.29 -3.52
C PRO A 75 7.68 -13.33 -3.80
N GLY A 76 7.96 -12.03 -3.97
CA GLY A 76 6.93 -11.04 -4.28
C GLY A 76 6.29 -10.36 -3.08
N PHE A 77 6.52 -10.82 -1.83
CA PHE A 77 5.78 -10.30 -0.68
C PHE A 77 6.46 -10.46 0.69
N TYR A 78 5.96 -9.65 1.63
CA TYR A 78 6.24 -9.71 3.06
C TYR A 78 4.93 -9.75 3.83
N VAL A 79 4.88 -10.53 4.92
CA VAL A 79 3.82 -10.42 5.94
C VAL A 79 4.42 -9.78 7.17
N VAL A 80 3.85 -8.66 7.59
CA VAL A 80 4.28 -7.90 8.76
C VAL A 80 3.23 -8.05 9.86
N GLU A 81 3.65 -8.50 11.04
CA GLU A 81 2.85 -8.52 12.27
C GLU A 81 3.03 -7.20 13.02
N ILE A 82 1.93 -6.57 13.42
CA ILE A 82 1.91 -5.36 14.24
C ILE A 82 1.11 -5.66 15.50
N THR A 83 1.76 -5.53 16.66
CA THR A 83 1.13 -5.74 17.98
C THR A 83 0.67 -4.41 18.58
N LYS A 84 -0.58 -4.31 19.01
CA LYS A 84 -1.14 -3.10 19.63
C LYS A 84 -0.51 -2.80 20.98
N VAL A 85 -0.28 -1.52 21.25
CA VAL A 85 0.33 -1.07 22.50
C VAL A 85 -0.55 -1.44 23.70
N GLY A 86 0.06 -2.01 24.74
CA GLY A 86 -0.64 -2.38 25.97
C GLY A 86 -1.64 -3.54 25.83
N SER A 87 -1.59 -4.31 24.75
CA SER A 87 -2.43 -5.49 24.55
C SER A 87 -1.71 -6.57 23.74
N GLU A 88 -2.33 -7.74 23.61
CA GLU A 88 -1.87 -8.81 22.72
C GLU A 88 -2.59 -8.82 21.37
N GLU A 89 -3.43 -7.81 21.09
CA GLU A 89 -4.12 -7.70 19.80
C GLU A 89 -3.11 -7.47 18.67
N LYS A 90 -3.33 -8.16 17.55
CA LYS A 90 -2.44 -8.12 16.39
C LYS A 90 -3.19 -7.79 15.12
N VAL A 91 -2.49 -7.11 14.22
CA VAL A 91 -2.88 -6.92 12.82
C VAL A 91 -1.73 -7.39 11.95
N TYR A 92 -2.05 -8.10 10.89
CA TYR A 92 -1.13 -8.62 9.91
C TYR A 92 -1.35 -7.90 8.59
N VAL A 93 -0.26 -7.45 7.97
CA VAL A 93 -0.29 -6.71 6.70
C VAL A 93 0.52 -7.49 5.67
N LYS A 94 -0.09 -7.83 4.53
CA LYS A 94 0.61 -8.46 3.41
C LYS A 94 1.02 -7.39 2.39
N VAL A 95 2.30 -7.05 2.42
CA VAL A 95 2.95 -6.03 1.58
C VAL A 95 3.58 -6.72 0.37
N LEU A 96 3.24 -6.28 -0.83
CA LEU A 96 3.90 -6.73 -2.05
C LEU A 96 5.22 -5.96 -2.26
N GLU A 97 6.19 -6.57 -2.93
CA GLU A 97 7.52 -5.95 -3.19
C GLU A 97 7.43 -4.65 -4.02
N ASN A 98 6.33 -4.41 -4.73
CA ASN A 98 6.05 -3.16 -5.43
C ASN A 98 5.47 -2.05 -4.53
N GLY A 99 5.23 -2.33 -3.24
CA GLY A 99 4.65 -1.40 -2.27
C GLY A 99 3.12 -1.43 -2.18
N ASP A 100 2.44 -2.30 -2.92
CA ASP A 100 0.99 -2.48 -2.77
C ASP A 100 0.65 -3.28 -1.50
N ILE A 101 -0.51 -3.01 -0.92
CA ILE A 101 -1.06 -3.78 0.20
C ILE A 101 -2.13 -4.72 -0.35
N SER A 102 -1.85 -6.01 -0.29
CA SER A 102 -2.76 -7.03 -0.83
C SER A 102 -3.86 -7.42 0.16
N ASP A 103 -3.57 -7.44 1.47
CA ASP A 103 -4.58 -7.64 2.52
C ASP A 103 -4.08 -7.14 3.90
N VAL A 104 -5.04 -6.85 4.78
CA VAL A 104 -4.83 -6.57 6.20
C VAL A 104 -5.85 -7.34 7.02
N SER A 105 -5.38 -8.19 7.93
CA SER A 105 -6.22 -9.11 8.71
C SER A 105 -5.86 -9.12 10.19
N LYS A 106 -6.83 -9.45 11.06
CA LYS A 106 -6.60 -9.71 12.50
C LYS A 106 -6.26 -11.18 12.77
N VAL A 107 -6.30 -12.03 11.74
CA VAL A 107 -6.05 -13.48 11.81
C VAL A 107 -4.98 -13.84 10.77
N TYR A 108 -4.07 -14.73 11.15
CA TYR A 108 -3.02 -15.27 10.27
C TYR A 108 -2.94 -16.80 10.42
N PRO A 109 -2.71 -17.56 9.33
CA PRO A 109 -2.44 -17.13 7.95
C PRO A 109 -3.68 -16.68 7.15
N PHE A 110 -3.44 -15.95 6.04
CA PHE A 110 -4.44 -15.46 5.07
C PHE A 110 -3.84 -15.34 3.65
#